data_AF-A0A954L384-F1
#
_entry.id   AF-A0A954L384-F1
#
_cell.length_a   1.000
_cell.length_b   1.000
_cell.length_c   1.000
_cell.angle_alpha   90.00
_cell.angle_beta   90.00
_cell.angle_gamma   90.00
#
_symmetry.space_group_name_H-M   'P 1'
#
loop_
_entity.id
_entity.type
_entity.pdbx_description
1 polymer ?
#
loop_
_entity_poly.entity_id
_entity_poly.type
_entity_poly.pdbx_seq_one_letter_code
_entity_poly.pdbx_strand_id
1 'polypeptide(L)'
;MTRPYLMLLTAAGALTGWLLFDLAKEFRSAAGERRQPLLQHIRSESASVDNQEPPPASARILRPETLERVDEILNSEAIATGEATTELSVEQREAQRRRKAAAASKSIRHNAPLHPQMITPGNFEYLGAFLPPADPAENVDTQFYYGGWAVTWRPDGDPGSSDAFPGSLYLLGHEHRQMVAEISIPQPVVSRDLTALPVAEMLQPFGDITAGFREQMTAGSSEIFKIGGMEVVNGRLHWTVFKYYNVIGRDYPSHGSSGPETNAANIAGPWHLGPIGSGDPQWNSYKNAGYILSVPQPEADAFFEGRNLMSGLQISTGLQYSSQGPALYAYRIPEEPDAAPGDLNALPLLWYSLERPLPRHHPSDRWTGAAWLKAGEKQTIIIIGRK
;
A
#
# COMPACT_ATOMS: atom_id res chain seq x y z
N MET A 1 34.97 -4.43 -8.11
CA MET A 1 34.22 -3.19 -7.77
C MET A 1 32.76 -3.44 -8.06
N THR A 2 32.02 -3.88 -7.04
CA THR A 2 30.60 -4.21 -7.07
C THR A 2 29.80 -2.91 -7.03
N ARG A 3 28.92 -2.68 -8.02
CA ARG A 3 27.99 -1.54 -8.04
C ARG A 3 26.76 -1.87 -7.19
N PRO A 4 26.17 -0.92 -6.45
CA PRO A 4 24.87 -1.14 -5.82
C PRO A 4 23.79 -1.15 -6.90
N TYR A 5 23.00 -2.22 -6.95
CA TYR A 5 21.83 -2.35 -7.81
C TYR A 5 20.58 -1.95 -7.03
N LEU A 6 19.64 -1.27 -7.68
CA LEU A 6 18.34 -0.93 -7.11
C LEU A 6 17.25 -1.38 -8.06
N MET A 7 16.33 -2.19 -7.55
CA MET A 7 15.18 -2.71 -8.28
C MET A 7 13.90 -2.00 -7.80
N LEU A 8 13.20 -1.30 -8.69
CA LEU A 8 11.84 -0.81 -8.44
C LEU A 8 10.87 -1.70 -9.22
N LEU A 9 10.03 -2.49 -8.52
CA LEU A 9 8.87 -3.14 -9.11
C LEU A 9 7.61 -2.30 -8.88
N THR A 10 6.82 -2.10 -9.94
CA THR A 10 5.48 -1.51 -9.85
C THR A 10 4.43 -2.58 -10.15
N ALA A 11 3.58 -2.91 -9.18
CA ALA A 11 2.45 -3.81 -9.38
C ALA A 11 1.27 -3.06 -10.06
N ALA A 12 0.99 -3.39 -11.32
CA ALA A 12 -0.17 -2.89 -12.05
C ALA A 12 -1.26 -3.98 -12.08
N GLY A 13 -2.20 -3.95 -11.12
CA GLY A 13 -3.28 -4.94 -11.08
C GLY A 13 -4.32 -4.71 -9.98
N ALA A 14 -5.11 -3.63 -10.06
CA ALA A 14 -6.24 -3.40 -9.14
C ALA A 14 -7.37 -2.53 -9.72
N LEU A 15 -7.70 -2.66 -11.01
CA LEU A 15 -8.50 -1.65 -11.73
C LEU A 15 -9.99 -1.98 -11.99
N THR A 16 -10.50 -3.18 -11.72
CA THR A 16 -11.88 -3.54 -12.14
C THR A 16 -12.92 -3.63 -11.02
N GLY A 17 -12.54 -3.84 -9.75
CA GLY A 17 -13.51 -3.96 -8.64
C GLY A 17 -13.99 -2.64 -8.03
N TRP A 18 -13.25 -1.55 -8.22
CA TRP A 18 -13.48 -0.27 -7.53
C TRP A 18 -14.58 0.60 -8.15
N LEU A 19 -14.86 0.45 -9.45
CA LEU A 19 -15.77 1.35 -10.18
C LEU A 19 -17.24 1.24 -9.75
N LEU A 20 -17.65 0.08 -9.21
CA LEU A 20 -19.04 -0.17 -8.82
C LEU A 20 -19.38 0.33 -7.40
N PHE A 21 -18.39 0.55 -6.54
CA PHE A 21 -18.60 0.97 -5.15
C PHE A 21 -18.61 2.50 -4.97
N ASP A 22 -17.89 3.26 -5.81
CA ASP A 22 -17.86 4.73 -5.73
C ASP A 22 -19.13 5.39 -6.29
N LEU A 23 -19.76 4.81 -7.32
CA LEU A 23 -21.07 5.26 -7.83
C LEU A 23 -22.16 5.22 -6.76
N ALA A 24 -22.13 4.27 -5.82
CA ALA A 24 -23.12 4.18 -4.74
C ALA A 24 -22.92 5.21 -3.62
N LYS A 25 -21.75 5.86 -3.53
CA LYS A 25 -21.44 6.90 -2.53
C LYS A 25 -21.74 8.31 -3.05
N GLU A 26 -21.51 8.61 -4.31
CA GLU A 26 -21.86 9.91 -4.90
C GLU A 26 -23.39 10.14 -4.97
N PHE A 27 -24.20 9.08 -5.05
CA PHE A 27 -25.67 9.18 -4.96
C PHE A 27 -26.23 9.44 -3.54
N ARG A 28 -25.39 9.48 -2.49
CA ARG A 28 -25.83 9.75 -1.11
C ARG A 28 -25.64 11.19 -0.62
N SER A 29 -25.01 12.08 -1.39
CA SER A 29 -24.79 13.47 -0.93
C SER A 29 -25.45 14.57 -1.78
N ALA A 30 -26.28 14.24 -2.77
CA ALA A 30 -27.05 15.22 -3.53
C ALA A 30 -28.56 14.97 -3.43
N ALA A 31 -29.33 16.05 -3.22
CA ALA A 31 -30.80 16.14 -3.15
C ALA A 31 -31.48 15.72 -1.82
N GLY A 32 -31.37 16.61 -0.82
CA GLY A 32 -32.43 16.77 0.18
C GLY A 32 -33.70 17.33 -0.47
N GLU A 33 -34.86 16.83 -0.06
CA GLU A 33 -36.20 17.25 -0.50
C GLU A 33 -36.66 16.80 -1.89
N ARG A 34 -36.82 15.47 -2.10
CA ARG A 34 -37.83 14.89 -3.04
C ARG A 34 -38.01 13.36 -2.90
N ARG A 35 -38.05 12.83 -1.67
CA ARG A 35 -38.21 11.38 -1.39
C ARG A 35 -39.42 11.06 -0.51
N GLN A 36 -40.64 11.14 -1.04
CA GLN A 36 -41.80 10.49 -0.39
C GLN A 36 -42.38 9.30 -1.16
N PRO A 37 -42.44 9.26 -2.51
CA PRO A 37 -43.05 8.11 -3.19
C PRO A 37 -42.19 6.83 -3.14
N LEU A 38 -40.87 6.93 -3.30
CA LEU A 38 -39.97 5.76 -3.36
C LEU A 38 -39.77 5.08 -1.99
N LEU A 39 -39.81 5.85 -0.90
CA LEU A 39 -39.71 5.33 0.46
C LEU A 39 -40.99 4.63 0.92
N GLN A 40 -42.16 4.98 0.37
CA GLN A 40 -43.42 4.28 0.62
C GLN A 40 -43.45 2.91 -0.07
N HIS A 41 -42.90 2.79 -1.27
CA HIS A 41 -42.87 1.51 -2.01
C HIS A 41 -41.91 0.48 -1.36
N ILE A 42 -40.73 0.94 -0.90
CA ILE A 42 -39.77 0.08 -0.18
C ILE A 42 -40.32 -0.36 1.19
N ARG A 43 -41.09 0.51 1.87
CA ARG A 43 -41.75 0.16 3.14
C ARG A 43 -42.89 -0.84 2.96
N SER A 44 -43.61 -0.83 1.84
CA SER A 44 -44.66 -1.82 1.57
C SER A 44 -44.11 -3.21 1.23
N GLU A 45 -42.95 -3.31 0.59
CA GLU A 45 -42.31 -4.61 0.28
C GLU A 45 -41.58 -5.24 1.49
N SER A 46 -41.26 -4.44 2.51
CA SER A 46 -40.59 -4.91 3.73
C SER A 46 -41.55 -5.43 4.80
N ALA A 47 -42.87 -5.23 4.64
CA ALA A 47 -43.88 -5.55 5.64
C ALA A 47 -44.56 -6.93 5.46
N SER A 48 -44.12 -7.75 4.49
CA SER A 48 -44.75 -9.06 4.20
C SER A 48 -43.81 -10.26 4.29
N VAL A 49 -42.67 -10.16 4.96
CA VAL A 49 -41.77 -11.30 5.18
C VAL A 49 -41.32 -11.30 6.65
N ASP A 50 -42.17 -11.90 7.49
CA ASP A 50 -41.86 -12.19 8.89
C ASP A 50 -41.50 -13.68 9.01
N ASN A 51 -40.42 -13.96 9.75
CA ASN A 51 -39.87 -15.27 10.13
C ASN A 51 -39.33 -16.23 9.04
N GLN A 52 -38.09 -15.98 8.58
CA GLN A 52 -37.07 -17.02 8.28
C GLN A 52 -35.68 -16.37 8.15
N GLU A 53 -34.63 -17.02 8.66
CA GLU A 53 -33.24 -16.53 8.68
C GLU A 53 -32.71 -16.13 7.28
N PRO A 54 -31.88 -15.08 7.15
CA PRO A 54 -31.31 -14.68 5.87
C PRO A 54 -30.13 -15.59 5.46
N PRO A 55 -30.06 -16.08 4.21
CA PRO A 55 -28.90 -16.81 3.70
C PRO A 55 -27.71 -15.88 3.43
N PRO A 56 -26.47 -16.41 3.37
CA PRO A 56 -25.26 -15.60 3.19
C PRO A 56 -25.24 -14.88 1.83
N ALA A 57 -24.70 -13.67 1.85
CA ALA A 57 -24.64 -12.74 0.73
C ALA A 57 -23.82 -13.29 -0.44
N SER A 58 -24.48 -13.96 -1.38
CA SER A 58 -24.04 -14.08 -2.76
C SER A 58 -24.58 -12.89 -3.56
N ALA A 59 -23.72 -12.30 -4.39
CA ALA A 59 -24.01 -11.12 -5.18
C ALA A 59 -25.29 -11.30 -6.02
N ARG A 60 -26.37 -10.58 -5.67
CA ARG A 60 -27.55 -10.45 -6.54
C ARG A 60 -27.17 -9.59 -7.75
N ILE A 61 -27.04 -10.24 -8.90
CA ILE A 61 -26.95 -9.58 -10.20
C ILE A 61 -28.24 -8.78 -10.41
N LEU A 62 -28.12 -7.46 -10.64
CA LEU A 62 -29.26 -6.61 -10.99
C LEU A 62 -29.86 -7.06 -12.32
N ARG A 63 -31.19 -7.12 -12.42
CA ARG A 63 -31.87 -7.52 -13.66
C ARG A 63 -31.67 -6.43 -14.73
N PRO A 64 -31.61 -6.80 -16.02
CA PRO A 64 -31.41 -5.85 -17.14
C PRO A 64 -32.40 -4.66 -17.14
N GLU A 65 -33.63 -4.90 -16.71
CA GLU A 65 -34.71 -3.90 -16.59
C GLU A 65 -34.37 -2.73 -15.63
N THR A 66 -33.44 -2.93 -14.69
CA THR A 66 -32.97 -1.88 -13.77
C THR A 66 -31.90 -0.98 -14.38
N LEU A 67 -31.16 -1.47 -15.39
CA LEU A 67 -30.13 -0.69 -16.10
C LEU A 67 -30.77 0.26 -17.12
N GLU A 68 -31.79 -0.18 -17.85
CA GLU A 68 -32.53 0.68 -18.80
C GLU A 68 -33.19 1.88 -18.11
N ARG A 69 -33.67 1.69 -16.87
CA ARG A 69 -34.31 2.74 -16.08
C ARG A 69 -33.34 3.79 -15.51
N VAL A 70 -32.06 3.48 -15.39
CA VAL A 70 -31.02 4.44 -14.98
C VAL A 70 -30.67 5.36 -16.14
N ASP A 71 -30.61 4.84 -17.37
CA ASP A 71 -30.38 5.64 -18.57
C ASP A 71 -31.56 6.56 -18.90
N GLU A 72 -32.81 6.14 -18.65
CA GLU A 72 -33.99 7.02 -18.76
C GLU A 72 -33.97 8.18 -17.76
N ILE A 73 -33.53 7.94 -16.52
CA ILE A 73 -33.48 8.99 -15.48
C ILE A 73 -32.39 10.02 -15.79
N LEU A 74 -31.21 9.58 -16.24
CA LEU A 74 -30.11 10.47 -16.64
C LEU A 74 -30.47 11.33 -17.86
N ASN A 75 -31.25 10.79 -18.80
CA ASN A 75 -31.74 11.57 -19.94
C ASN A 75 -32.89 12.52 -19.58
N SER A 76 -33.67 12.24 -18.53
CA SER A 76 -34.76 13.10 -18.09
C SER A 76 -34.31 14.38 -17.35
N GLU A 77 -33.13 14.36 -16.69
CA GLU A 77 -32.58 15.54 -16.01
C GLU A 77 -31.91 16.54 -16.98
N ALA A 78 -31.43 16.09 -18.14
CA ALA A 78 -30.89 16.97 -19.19
C ALA A 78 -31.97 17.82 -19.89
N ILE A 79 -33.23 17.38 -19.88
CA ILE A 79 -34.35 18.08 -20.51
C ILE A 79 -34.86 19.25 -19.64
N ALA A 80 -34.53 19.28 -18.34
CA ALA A 80 -35.03 20.27 -17.40
C ALA A 80 -34.22 21.59 -17.33
N THR A 81 -33.03 21.68 -17.92
CA THR A 81 -32.16 22.87 -17.86
C THR A 81 -32.04 23.68 -19.15
N GLY A 82 -32.71 23.27 -20.24
CA GLY A 82 -32.77 24.06 -21.48
C GLY A 82 -31.43 24.26 -22.21
N GLU A 83 -30.36 23.61 -21.78
CA GLU A 83 -29.11 23.55 -22.52
C GLU A 83 -29.18 22.38 -23.50
N ALA A 84 -29.28 22.69 -24.80
CA ALA A 84 -29.11 21.70 -25.85
C ALA A 84 -27.69 21.13 -25.79
N THR A 85 -27.52 19.99 -25.13
CA THR A 85 -26.29 19.22 -25.17
C THR A 85 -26.23 18.51 -26.51
N THR A 86 -25.37 18.99 -27.40
CA THR A 86 -24.97 18.21 -28.57
C THR A 86 -24.41 16.88 -28.04
N GLU A 87 -25.08 15.76 -28.29
CA GLU A 87 -24.59 14.44 -27.92
C GLU A 87 -23.24 14.21 -28.62
N LEU A 88 -22.16 14.35 -27.85
CA LEU A 88 -20.83 14.02 -28.33
C LEU A 88 -20.81 12.53 -28.67
N SER A 89 -20.38 12.20 -29.89
CA SER A 89 -20.18 10.82 -30.30
C SER A 89 -19.16 10.12 -29.39
N VAL A 90 -19.21 8.79 -29.32
CA VAL A 90 -18.25 7.98 -28.55
C VAL A 90 -16.80 8.38 -28.88
N GLU A 91 -16.51 8.62 -30.15
CA GLU A 91 -15.20 9.04 -30.64
C GLU A 91 -14.79 10.43 -30.15
N GLN A 92 -15.74 11.38 -30.07
CA GLN A 92 -15.49 12.71 -29.52
C GLN A 92 -15.26 12.68 -28.00
N ARG A 93 -16.00 11.82 -27.28
CA ARG A 93 -15.79 11.60 -25.83
C ARG A 93 -14.42 10.96 -25.57
N GLU A 94 -14.00 10.01 -26.39
CA GLU A 94 -12.67 9.41 -26.32
C GLU A 94 -11.55 10.41 -26.66
N ALA A 95 -11.72 11.22 -27.70
CA ALA A 95 -10.78 12.28 -28.06
C ALA A 95 -10.67 13.33 -26.94
N GLN A 96 -11.79 13.68 -26.30
CA GLN A 96 -11.80 14.58 -25.16
C GLN A 96 -11.14 13.96 -23.92
N ARG A 97 -11.34 12.66 -23.67
CA ARG A 97 -10.62 11.91 -22.63
C ARG A 97 -9.12 11.86 -22.90
N ARG A 98 -8.70 11.60 -24.15
CA ARG A 98 -7.28 11.62 -24.56
C ARG A 98 -6.68 13.02 -24.41
N ARG A 99 -7.41 14.08 -24.76
CA ARG A 99 -6.98 15.48 -24.54
C ARG A 99 -6.88 15.84 -23.07
N LYS A 100 -7.85 15.45 -22.23
CA LYS A 100 -7.77 15.63 -20.77
C LYS A 100 -6.64 14.82 -20.16
N ALA A 101 -6.42 13.58 -20.59
CA ALA A 101 -5.31 12.74 -20.15
C ALA A 101 -3.95 13.31 -20.60
N ALA A 102 -3.84 13.83 -21.82
CA ALA A 102 -2.63 14.50 -22.31
C ALA A 102 -2.37 15.84 -21.58
N ALA A 103 -3.44 16.59 -21.24
CA ALA A 103 -3.34 17.81 -20.45
C ALA A 103 -2.98 17.52 -18.98
N ALA A 104 -3.46 16.41 -18.42
CA ALA A 104 -3.09 15.90 -17.10
C ALA A 104 -1.69 15.26 -17.09
N SER A 105 -1.22 14.76 -18.24
CA SER A 105 0.13 14.23 -18.46
C SER A 105 1.19 15.33 -18.60
N LYS A 106 0.83 16.60 -18.39
CA LYS A 106 1.82 17.62 -18.05
C LYS A 106 2.32 17.26 -16.65
N SER A 107 3.29 16.35 -16.63
CA SER A 107 4.03 15.86 -15.48
C SER A 107 4.09 16.96 -14.43
N ILE A 108 3.64 16.64 -13.21
CA ILE A 108 3.86 17.47 -12.02
C ILE A 108 5.38 17.44 -11.78
N ARG A 109 6.14 18.08 -12.67
CA ARG A 109 7.55 18.35 -12.47
C ARG A 109 7.59 19.40 -11.40
N HIS A 110 8.35 19.09 -10.37
CA HIS A 110 8.63 19.97 -9.26
C HIS A 110 9.04 21.36 -9.80
N ASN A 111 8.40 22.42 -9.31
CA ASN A 111 8.67 23.81 -9.70
C ASN A 111 9.86 24.42 -8.93
N ALA A 112 10.50 23.67 -8.02
CA ALA A 112 11.78 24.09 -7.44
C ALA A 112 12.95 23.52 -8.26
N PRO A 113 14.08 24.23 -8.35
CA PRO A 113 15.28 23.69 -9.00
C PRO A 113 15.70 22.41 -8.27
N LEU A 114 15.88 21.33 -9.03
CA LEU A 114 16.36 20.06 -8.48
C LEU A 114 17.78 20.28 -7.94
N HIS A 115 18.04 19.84 -6.71
CA HIS A 115 19.39 19.93 -6.15
C HIS A 115 20.37 19.08 -7.01
N PRO A 116 21.58 19.54 -7.34
CA PRO A 116 22.51 18.79 -8.20
C PRO A 116 22.84 17.38 -7.67
N GLN A 117 22.83 17.21 -6.35
CA GLN A 117 23.07 15.93 -5.67
C GLN A 117 21.82 15.06 -5.52
N MET A 118 20.67 15.49 -6.06
CA MET A 118 19.43 14.72 -5.99
C MET A 118 19.40 13.65 -7.08
N ILE A 119 18.89 12.47 -6.69
CA ILE A 119 18.58 11.39 -7.63
C ILE A 119 17.25 11.71 -8.31
N THR A 120 17.24 11.64 -9.64
CA THR A 120 16.09 11.98 -10.49
C THR A 120 15.68 10.77 -11.32
N PRO A 121 14.49 10.74 -11.94
CA PRO A 121 14.09 9.65 -12.82
C PRO A 121 15.10 9.31 -13.93
N GLY A 122 15.86 10.30 -14.42
CA GLY A 122 16.92 10.08 -15.41
C GLY A 122 18.18 9.38 -14.87
N ASN A 123 18.25 9.07 -13.57
CA ASN A 123 19.32 8.31 -12.95
C ASN A 123 19.01 6.81 -12.86
N PHE A 124 17.82 6.37 -13.33
CA PHE A 124 17.42 4.97 -13.32
C PHE A 124 17.48 4.39 -14.73
N GLU A 125 17.91 3.13 -14.81
CA GLU A 125 17.82 2.31 -16.00
C GLU A 125 16.83 1.18 -15.72
N TYR A 126 15.88 0.98 -16.62
CA TYR A 126 14.94 -0.13 -16.51
C TYR A 126 15.58 -1.39 -17.07
N LEU A 127 15.84 -2.37 -16.19
CA LEU A 127 16.52 -3.62 -16.56
C LEU A 127 15.58 -4.70 -17.10
N GLY A 128 14.26 -4.54 -16.92
CA GLY A 128 13.26 -5.51 -17.35
C GLY A 128 12.30 -5.92 -16.24
N ALA A 129 11.57 -7.00 -16.48
CA ALA A 129 10.67 -7.63 -15.54
C ALA A 129 10.87 -9.15 -15.49
N PHE A 130 10.31 -9.76 -14.46
CA PHE A 130 10.17 -11.19 -14.28
C PHE A 130 8.84 -11.47 -13.56
N LEU A 131 8.39 -12.72 -13.58
CA LEU A 131 7.16 -13.17 -12.93
C LEU A 131 7.47 -13.80 -11.57
N PRO A 132 6.60 -13.63 -10.56
CA PRO A 132 6.68 -14.44 -9.34
C PRO A 132 6.48 -15.93 -9.67
N PRO A 133 6.87 -16.85 -8.77
CA PRO A 133 6.57 -18.26 -8.92
C PRO A 133 5.07 -18.50 -9.13
N ALA A 134 4.73 -19.57 -9.85
CA ALA A 134 3.34 -20.00 -9.94
C ALA A 134 2.80 -20.37 -8.54
N ASP A 135 1.57 -19.98 -8.26
CA ASP A 135 0.95 -20.23 -6.96
C ASP A 135 0.83 -21.73 -6.69
N PRO A 136 1.34 -22.25 -5.56
CA PRO A 136 1.18 -23.65 -5.18
C PRO A 136 -0.28 -23.96 -4.83
N ALA A 137 -1.05 -24.44 -5.82
CA ALA A 137 -2.42 -24.96 -5.70
C ALA A 137 -3.46 -24.01 -5.04
N GLU A 138 -4.72 -24.46 -4.95
CA GLU A 138 -5.92 -23.66 -4.62
C GLU A 138 -5.98 -23.07 -3.18
N ASN A 139 -4.87 -23.06 -2.43
CA ASN A 139 -4.85 -22.48 -1.09
C ASN A 139 -4.61 -20.96 -1.15
N VAL A 140 -5.65 -20.21 -0.79
CA VAL A 140 -5.61 -18.75 -0.76
C VAL A 140 -4.61 -18.14 0.23
N ASP A 141 -4.09 -18.92 1.18
CA ASP A 141 -3.03 -18.53 2.13
C ASP A 141 -1.64 -18.56 1.51
N THR A 142 -1.46 -19.30 0.42
CA THR A 142 -0.15 -19.57 -0.19
C THR A 142 -0.12 -19.15 -1.66
N GLN A 143 -0.56 -17.93 -1.93
CA GLN A 143 -0.61 -17.37 -3.29
C GLN A 143 -0.18 -15.90 -3.31
N PHE A 144 0.33 -15.47 -4.47
CA PHE A 144 0.73 -14.10 -4.76
C PHE A 144 -0.43 -13.24 -5.30
N TYR A 145 -1.62 -13.80 -5.54
CA TYR A 145 -2.80 -13.00 -5.92
C TYR A 145 -3.07 -11.89 -4.92
N TYR A 146 -3.40 -10.70 -5.46
CA TYR A 146 -3.58 -9.49 -4.66
C TYR A 146 -2.39 -9.14 -3.75
N GLY A 147 -1.20 -9.70 -4.00
CA GLY A 147 0.00 -9.45 -3.21
C GLY A 147 0.86 -8.30 -3.74
N GLY A 148 2.13 -8.29 -3.33
CA GLY A 148 3.09 -7.25 -3.71
C GLY A 148 2.93 -5.93 -2.95
N TRP A 149 2.25 -5.95 -1.80
CA TRP A 149 2.05 -4.75 -0.96
C TRP A 149 3.27 -4.41 -0.09
N ALA A 150 4.12 -5.38 0.20
CA ALA A 150 5.41 -5.19 0.85
C ALA A 150 6.47 -6.09 0.19
N VAL A 151 7.65 -5.54 -0.01
CA VAL A 151 8.80 -6.23 -0.60
C VAL A 151 10.08 -5.72 0.05
N THR A 152 11.05 -6.61 0.25
CA THR A 152 12.43 -6.20 0.59
C THR A 152 13.44 -7.13 -0.06
N TRP A 153 14.62 -6.60 -0.35
CA TRP A 153 15.75 -7.37 -0.83
C TRP A 153 16.50 -8.01 0.34
N ARG A 154 16.91 -9.26 0.15
CA ARG A 154 17.79 -10.00 1.06
C ARG A 154 19.15 -10.18 0.35
N PRO A 155 20.20 -9.45 0.78
CA PRO A 155 21.50 -9.46 0.09
C PRO A 155 22.22 -10.81 0.08
N ASP A 156 22.04 -11.60 1.13
CA ASP A 156 22.66 -12.91 1.33
C ASP A 156 21.76 -14.08 0.87
N GLY A 157 20.59 -13.76 0.31
CA GLY A 157 19.67 -14.73 -0.27
C GLY A 157 20.21 -15.36 -1.55
N ASP A 158 19.64 -16.50 -1.93
CA ASP A 158 20.00 -17.23 -3.16
C ASP A 158 21.53 -17.40 -3.39
N PRO A 159 22.29 -17.91 -2.40
CA PRO A 159 23.75 -17.97 -2.48
C PRO A 159 24.27 -18.93 -3.58
N GLY A 160 23.39 -19.76 -4.16
CA GLY A 160 23.69 -20.67 -5.25
C GLY A 160 23.55 -20.05 -6.65
N SER A 161 23.00 -18.83 -6.75
CA SER A 161 22.83 -18.18 -8.05
C SER A 161 24.18 -17.81 -8.69
N SER A 162 24.25 -17.99 -10.01
CA SER A 162 25.38 -17.60 -10.85
C SER A 162 25.04 -16.48 -11.82
N ASP A 163 23.84 -15.91 -11.70
CA ASP A 163 23.42 -14.78 -12.52
C ASP A 163 23.97 -13.44 -12.00
N ALA A 164 23.64 -12.36 -12.73
CA ALA A 164 24.08 -11.01 -12.39
C ALA A 164 23.22 -10.32 -11.31
N PHE A 165 22.23 -11.02 -10.73
CA PHE A 165 21.19 -10.52 -9.84
C PHE A 165 21.21 -11.28 -8.50
N PRO A 166 22.30 -11.16 -7.72
CA PRO A 166 22.44 -11.90 -6.46
C PRO A 166 21.42 -11.45 -5.41
N GLY A 167 21.18 -12.32 -4.44
CA GLY A 167 20.20 -12.09 -3.40
C GLY A 167 18.83 -12.64 -3.77
N SER A 168 17.86 -12.33 -2.92
CA SER A 168 16.47 -12.76 -3.09
C SER A 168 15.51 -11.66 -2.65
N LEU A 169 14.22 -11.89 -2.84
CA LEU A 169 13.16 -10.99 -2.37
C LEU A 169 12.27 -11.68 -1.36
N TYR A 170 12.06 -11.06 -0.21
CA TYR A 170 10.87 -11.34 0.59
C TYR A 170 9.70 -10.59 -0.02
N LEU A 171 8.63 -11.31 -0.33
CA LEU A 171 7.44 -10.77 -0.97
C LEU A 171 6.20 -11.14 -0.17
N LEU A 172 5.41 -10.12 0.16
CA LEU A 172 4.10 -10.31 0.75
C LEU A 172 3.15 -10.92 -0.29
N GLY A 173 2.59 -12.08 0.05
CA GLY A 173 1.55 -12.76 -0.72
C GLY A 173 0.19 -12.07 -0.56
N HIS A 174 -0.86 -12.88 -0.48
CA HIS A 174 -2.24 -12.42 -0.51
C HIS A 174 -2.60 -11.37 0.56
N GLU A 175 -3.21 -10.26 0.14
CA GLU A 175 -3.52 -9.08 0.97
C GLU A 175 -4.41 -9.36 2.19
N HIS A 176 -5.18 -10.45 2.20
CA HIS A 176 -5.98 -10.82 3.38
C HIS A 176 -5.28 -11.79 4.33
N ARG A 177 -4.24 -12.48 3.86
CA ARG A 177 -3.57 -13.56 4.59
C ARG A 177 -2.27 -13.10 5.21
N GLN A 178 -1.60 -12.13 4.56
CA GLN A 178 -0.44 -11.43 5.10
C GLN A 178 0.74 -12.38 5.39
N MET A 179 0.91 -13.39 4.53
CA MET A 179 2.00 -14.35 4.58
C MET A 179 3.12 -13.92 3.63
N VAL A 180 4.36 -14.17 4.00
CA VAL A 180 5.56 -13.74 3.25
C VAL A 180 6.28 -14.98 2.72
N ALA A 181 6.67 -14.93 1.45
CA ALA A 181 7.55 -15.92 0.82
C ALA A 181 8.89 -15.30 0.45
N GLU A 182 9.94 -16.11 0.30
CA GLU A 182 11.22 -15.69 -0.29
C GLU A 182 11.33 -16.25 -1.70
N ILE A 183 11.66 -15.41 -2.68
CA ILE A 183 11.78 -15.79 -4.09
C ILE A 183 13.13 -15.37 -4.67
N SER A 184 13.64 -16.10 -5.65
CA SER A 184 14.86 -15.72 -6.39
C SER A 184 14.63 -14.51 -7.31
N ILE A 185 15.73 -13.93 -7.81
CA ILE A 185 15.70 -12.83 -8.77
C ILE A 185 16.31 -13.32 -10.09
N PRO A 186 15.52 -13.86 -11.04
CA PRO A 186 16.06 -14.26 -12.32
C PRO A 186 16.47 -13.03 -13.13
N GLN A 187 17.38 -13.21 -14.10
CA GLN A 187 17.79 -12.15 -15.02
C GLN A 187 16.57 -11.48 -15.70
N PRO A 188 16.23 -10.22 -15.37
CA PRO A 188 15.05 -9.57 -15.92
C PRO A 188 15.15 -9.36 -17.43
N VAL A 189 14.01 -9.38 -18.11
CA VAL A 189 13.92 -9.16 -19.55
C VAL A 189 13.03 -7.95 -19.85
N VAL A 190 13.48 -7.10 -20.77
CA VAL A 190 12.65 -6.00 -21.30
C VAL A 190 11.69 -6.59 -22.33
N SER A 191 10.50 -6.98 -21.85
CA SER A 191 9.43 -7.49 -22.70
C SER A 191 8.07 -6.99 -22.21
N ARG A 192 7.12 -6.90 -23.13
CA ARG A 192 5.69 -6.68 -22.83
C ARG A 192 4.88 -7.96 -22.96
N ASP A 193 5.49 -9.02 -23.51
CA ASP A 193 4.92 -10.36 -23.60
C ASP A 193 5.22 -11.10 -22.30
N LEU A 194 4.15 -11.40 -21.55
CA LEU A 194 4.23 -12.13 -20.28
C LEU A 194 4.86 -13.51 -20.44
N THR A 195 4.70 -14.16 -21.59
CA THR A 195 5.24 -15.50 -21.85
C THR A 195 6.75 -15.49 -22.08
N ALA A 196 7.33 -14.31 -22.37
CA ALA A 196 8.76 -14.11 -22.53
C ALA A 196 9.44 -13.67 -21.23
N LEU A 197 8.68 -13.42 -20.15
CA LEU A 197 9.24 -13.04 -18.86
C LEU A 197 9.77 -14.29 -18.13
N PRO A 198 10.98 -14.23 -17.56
CA PRO A 198 11.47 -15.32 -16.73
C PRO A 198 10.64 -15.41 -15.45
N VAL A 199 10.60 -16.60 -14.86
CA VAL A 199 9.83 -16.90 -13.65
C VAL A 199 10.81 -17.09 -12.49
N ALA A 200 10.58 -16.41 -11.38
CA ALA A 200 11.35 -16.60 -10.15
C ALA A 200 11.05 -17.97 -9.52
N GLU A 201 12.01 -18.46 -8.74
CA GLU A 201 11.88 -19.69 -7.97
C GLU A 201 11.45 -19.36 -6.53
N MET A 202 10.68 -20.26 -5.92
CA MET A 202 10.33 -20.16 -4.50
C MET A 202 11.49 -20.72 -3.67
N LEU A 203 12.16 -19.87 -2.89
CA LEU A 203 13.28 -20.25 -2.02
C LEU A 203 12.81 -20.60 -0.61
N GLN A 204 11.86 -19.82 -0.08
CA GLN A 204 11.15 -20.15 1.15
C GLN A 204 9.64 -20.07 0.91
N PRO A 205 8.86 -21.05 1.42
CA PRO A 205 7.41 -21.03 1.26
C PRO A 205 6.78 -19.87 2.05
N PHE A 206 5.48 -19.64 1.84
CA PHE A 206 4.73 -18.66 2.60
C PHE A 206 4.75 -18.97 4.11
N GLY A 207 5.12 -17.99 4.93
CA GLY A 207 5.15 -18.07 6.39
C GLY A 207 4.72 -16.76 7.07
N ASP A 208 4.37 -16.85 8.35
CA ASP A 208 4.06 -15.70 9.19
C ASP A 208 5.32 -15.22 9.92
N ILE A 209 5.92 -14.16 9.39
CA ILE A 209 7.12 -13.52 9.94
C ILE A 209 6.86 -12.80 11.28
N THR A 210 5.60 -12.69 11.70
CA THR A 210 5.20 -12.06 12.95
C THR A 210 4.97 -13.06 14.08
N ALA A 211 5.17 -14.37 13.84
CA ALA A 211 4.96 -15.44 14.81
C ALA A 211 3.60 -15.36 15.55
N GLY A 212 2.52 -15.05 14.81
CA GLY A 212 1.16 -14.92 15.34
C GLY A 212 0.87 -13.59 16.04
N PHE A 213 1.84 -12.69 16.20
CA PHE A 213 1.62 -11.37 16.84
C PHE A 213 0.48 -10.60 16.17
N ARG A 214 0.47 -10.56 14.82
CA ARG A 214 -0.57 -9.91 14.02
C ARG A 214 -1.97 -10.43 14.33
N GLU A 215 -2.12 -11.74 14.49
CA GLU A 215 -3.39 -12.39 14.81
C GLU A 215 -3.82 -12.06 16.24
N GLN A 216 -2.90 -12.11 17.21
CA GLN A 216 -3.17 -11.75 18.60
C GLN A 216 -3.70 -10.32 18.73
N MET A 217 -3.14 -9.38 17.95
CA MET A 217 -3.59 -7.98 17.95
C MET A 217 -5.04 -7.77 17.49
N THR A 218 -5.60 -8.72 16.72
CA THR A 218 -7.02 -8.65 16.32
C THR A 218 -7.95 -8.81 17.52
N ALA A 219 -7.49 -9.46 18.60
CA ALA A 219 -8.31 -9.83 19.76
C ALA A 219 -9.63 -10.53 19.36
N GLY A 220 -9.58 -11.36 18.31
CA GLY A 220 -10.75 -12.07 17.77
C GLY A 220 -11.67 -11.24 16.87
N SER A 221 -11.30 -10.00 16.54
CA SER A 221 -12.01 -9.17 15.56
C SER A 221 -11.76 -9.64 14.13
N SER A 222 -12.74 -9.42 13.24
CA SER A 222 -12.57 -9.58 11.79
C SER A 222 -11.66 -8.52 11.16
N GLU A 223 -11.31 -7.47 11.89
CA GLU A 223 -10.43 -6.41 11.40
C GLU A 223 -8.96 -6.85 11.43
N ILE A 224 -8.37 -6.99 10.24
CA ILE A 224 -7.00 -7.48 10.11
C ILE A 224 -5.96 -6.38 10.37
N PHE A 225 -4.85 -6.81 10.96
CA PHE A 225 -3.57 -6.12 10.85
C PHE A 225 -2.88 -6.53 9.56
N LYS A 226 -2.19 -5.58 8.94
CA LYS A 226 -1.43 -5.74 7.71
C LYS A 226 0.03 -5.48 7.97
N ILE A 227 0.89 -6.23 7.28
CA ILE A 227 2.31 -5.92 7.14
C ILE A 227 2.42 -4.66 6.29
N GLY A 228 3.09 -3.64 6.81
CA GLY A 228 3.33 -2.38 6.10
C GLY A 228 4.56 -2.48 5.22
N GLY A 229 5.73 -2.46 5.86
CA GLY A 229 7.03 -2.60 5.21
C GLY A 229 7.85 -3.70 5.83
N MET A 230 8.85 -4.12 5.06
CA MET A 230 9.90 -5.04 5.48
C MET A 230 11.26 -4.44 5.12
N GLU A 231 12.30 -4.77 5.88
CA GLU A 231 13.70 -4.43 5.56
C GLU A 231 14.63 -5.48 6.17
N VAL A 232 15.64 -5.94 5.43
CA VAL A 232 16.66 -6.85 5.96
C VAL A 232 17.83 -6.04 6.53
N VAL A 233 18.06 -6.15 7.84
CA VAL A 233 19.19 -5.49 8.53
C VAL A 233 19.86 -6.48 9.46
N ASN A 234 21.19 -6.56 9.42
CA ASN A 234 21.99 -7.43 10.29
C ASN A 234 21.52 -8.90 10.31
N GLY A 235 21.12 -9.43 9.15
CA GLY A 235 20.64 -10.81 9.00
C GLY A 235 19.25 -11.08 9.59
N ARG A 236 18.51 -10.04 9.97
CA ARG A 236 17.15 -10.12 10.50
C ARG A 236 16.16 -9.45 9.56
N LEU A 237 14.94 -9.96 9.54
CA LEU A 237 13.83 -9.36 8.79
C LEU A 237 13.05 -8.43 9.73
N HIS A 238 13.22 -7.13 9.52
CA HIS A 238 12.43 -6.11 10.21
C HIS A 238 11.11 -5.95 9.49
N TRP A 239 10.05 -5.80 10.27
CA TRP A 239 8.71 -5.64 9.73
C TRP A 239 7.94 -4.61 10.53
N THR A 240 6.93 -4.05 9.86
CA THR A 240 5.93 -3.20 10.49
C THR A 240 4.55 -3.79 10.30
N VAL A 241 3.66 -3.57 11.27
CA VAL A 241 2.25 -3.94 11.20
C VAL A 241 1.37 -2.76 11.56
N PHE A 242 0.25 -2.61 10.86
CA PHE A 242 -0.76 -1.61 11.15
C PHE A 242 -2.15 -2.22 11.00
N LYS A 243 -3.09 -1.81 11.85
CA LYS A 243 -4.50 -2.18 11.68
C LYS A 243 -4.99 -1.59 10.36
N TYR A 244 -5.71 -2.30 9.50
CA TYR A 244 -6.18 -1.68 8.25
C TYR A 244 -7.26 -0.61 8.47
N TYR A 245 -8.18 -0.84 9.42
CA TYR A 245 -9.29 0.08 9.71
C TYR A 245 -9.25 0.49 11.19
N ASN A 246 -8.90 1.75 11.46
CA ASN A 246 -8.72 2.29 12.82
C ASN A 246 -9.30 3.70 12.91
N VAL A 247 -10.62 3.79 12.77
CA VAL A 247 -11.33 5.07 12.89
C VAL A 247 -11.42 5.58 14.34
N ILE A 248 -11.18 4.70 15.33
CA ILE A 248 -11.15 5.06 16.75
C ILE A 248 -9.81 5.65 17.20
N GLY A 249 -8.79 5.63 16.34
CA GLY A 249 -7.47 6.18 16.64
C GLY A 249 -6.69 5.46 17.71
N ARG A 250 -6.96 4.17 17.90
CA ARG A 250 -6.18 3.38 18.86
C ARG A 250 -4.73 3.35 18.41
N ASP A 251 -3.81 3.60 19.33
CA ASP A 251 -2.40 3.45 19.06
C ASP A 251 -1.93 2.03 19.35
N TYR A 252 -0.95 1.55 18.58
CA TYR A 252 -0.53 0.14 18.60
C TYR A 252 0.99 0.04 18.50
N PRO A 253 1.64 -0.88 19.24
CA PRO A 253 2.96 -1.36 18.85
C PRO A 253 2.89 -1.89 17.41
N SER A 254 3.84 -1.45 16.60
CA SER A 254 3.77 -1.62 15.14
C SER A 254 5.07 -2.12 14.53
N HIS A 255 6.17 -2.20 15.28
CA HIS A 255 7.48 -2.56 14.75
C HIS A 255 7.97 -3.86 15.38
N GLY A 256 8.65 -4.69 14.62
CA GLY A 256 9.24 -5.92 15.13
C GLY A 256 10.35 -6.43 14.24
N SER A 257 10.95 -7.54 14.65
CA SER A 257 11.88 -8.27 13.80
C SER A 257 11.78 -9.76 14.03
N SER A 258 12.07 -10.53 13.00
CA SER A 258 12.21 -11.98 13.06
C SER A 258 13.58 -12.42 12.56
N GLY A 259 13.88 -13.72 12.73
CA GLY A 259 14.95 -14.36 11.97
C GLY A 259 14.68 -14.33 10.45
N PRO A 260 15.65 -14.82 9.65
CA PRO A 260 15.54 -14.84 8.19
C PRO A 260 14.56 -15.91 7.67
N GLU A 261 14.10 -16.83 8.51
CA GLU A 261 13.12 -17.83 8.06
C GLU A 261 11.71 -17.22 8.03
N THR A 262 10.97 -17.45 6.95
CA THR A 262 9.58 -16.97 6.74
C THR A 262 8.61 -17.52 7.79
N ASN A 263 8.91 -18.67 8.38
CA ASN A 263 8.16 -19.29 9.48
C ASN A 263 8.84 -19.08 10.85
N ALA A 264 9.67 -18.03 11.00
CA ALA A 264 10.41 -17.78 12.22
C ALA A 264 9.52 -17.72 13.46
N ALA A 265 9.84 -18.56 14.45
CA ALA A 265 9.14 -18.59 15.74
C ALA A 265 9.64 -17.51 16.73
N ASN A 266 10.82 -16.93 16.48
CA ASN A 266 11.48 -16.02 17.41
C ASN A 266 11.42 -14.59 16.87
N ILE A 267 10.49 -13.80 17.42
CA ILE A 267 10.41 -12.37 17.17
C ILE A 267 11.05 -11.57 18.32
N ALA A 268 11.57 -10.40 18.00
CA ALA A 268 11.92 -9.35 18.96
C ALA A 268 10.93 -8.19 18.84
N GLY A 269 10.73 -7.47 19.94
CA GLY A 269 9.61 -6.54 20.11
C GLY A 269 8.35 -7.25 20.61
N PRO A 270 7.13 -6.74 20.30
CA PRO A 270 6.86 -5.61 19.42
C PRO A 270 7.25 -4.27 20.05
N TRP A 271 7.54 -3.30 19.20
CA TRP A 271 7.89 -1.94 19.59
C TRP A 271 6.91 -0.91 19.08
N HIS A 272 6.84 0.20 19.80
CA HIS A 272 6.20 1.43 19.38
C HIS A 272 7.26 2.49 19.10
N LEU A 273 7.07 3.36 18.11
CA LEU A 273 8.00 4.48 17.87
C LEU A 273 7.59 5.69 18.72
N GLY A 274 8.47 6.05 19.66
CA GLY A 274 8.19 7.08 20.66
C GLY A 274 7.27 6.58 21.78
N PRO A 275 6.90 7.46 22.72
CA PRO A 275 6.14 7.09 23.90
C PRO A 275 4.68 6.72 23.57
N ILE A 276 4.32 5.44 23.74
CA ILE A 276 2.96 4.97 23.53
C ILE A 276 2.01 5.55 24.58
N GLY A 277 0.78 5.90 24.18
CA GLY A 277 -0.22 6.43 25.12
C GLY A 277 0.11 7.82 25.68
N SER A 278 1.11 8.51 25.12
CA SER A 278 1.46 9.90 25.49
C SER A 278 0.35 10.92 25.20
N GLY A 279 -0.62 10.57 24.34
CA GLY A 279 -1.65 11.49 23.84
C GLY A 279 -1.13 12.47 22.79
N ASP A 280 0.16 12.44 22.48
CA ASP A 280 0.76 13.26 21.44
C ASP A 280 0.53 12.61 20.06
N PRO A 281 -0.22 13.25 19.16
CA PRO A 281 -0.59 12.66 17.87
C PRO A 281 0.63 12.38 16.98
N GLN A 282 1.81 12.96 17.24
CA GLN A 282 2.99 12.71 16.43
C GLN A 282 3.49 11.26 16.52
N TRP A 283 3.22 10.55 17.62
CA TRP A 283 3.74 9.19 17.84
C TRP A 283 2.83 8.09 17.33
N ASN A 284 1.60 8.45 16.94
CA ASN A 284 0.61 7.46 16.54
C ASN A 284 1.11 6.58 15.39
N SER A 285 1.04 5.25 15.60
CA SER A 285 1.43 4.19 14.66
C SER A 285 0.90 4.38 13.23
N TYR A 286 -0.24 5.07 13.06
CA TYR A 286 -0.79 5.43 11.74
C TYR A 286 0.04 6.43 10.92
N LYS A 287 1.22 6.84 11.42
CA LYS A 287 2.20 7.66 10.72
C LYS A 287 3.52 6.95 10.42
N ASN A 288 3.77 5.77 10.98
CA ASN A 288 5.10 5.16 10.94
C ASN A 288 5.13 3.65 10.63
N ALA A 289 4.00 3.00 10.41
CA ALA A 289 3.92 1.54 10.30
C ALA A 289 3.67 0.98 8.88
N GLY A 290 4.01 1.71 7.82
CA GLY A 290 3.55 1.45 6.44
C GLY A 290 4.63 1.06 5.44
N TYR A 291 5.85 1.49 5.64
CA TYR A 291 7.03 1.10 4.89
C TYR A 291 8.27 1.26 5.78
N ILE A 292 9.35 0.56 5.42
CA ILE A 292 10.65 0.65 6.10
C ILE A 292 11.71 0.91 5.02
N LEU A 293 12.78 1.61 5.39
CA LEU A 293 14.01 1.69 4.61
C LEU A 293 15.21 1.72 5.56
N SER A 294 16.32 1.12 5.14
CA SER A 294 17.61 1.31 5.78
C SER A 294 18.24 2.66 5.42
N VAL A 295 18.96 3.21 6.39
CA VAL A 295 19.83 4.38 6.24
C VAL A 295 21.26 3.87 6.35
N PRO A 296 22.15 4.16 5.39
CA PRO A 296 23.53 3.72 5.51
C PRO A 296 24.18 4.28 6.78
N GLN A 297 24.96 3.46 7.48
CA GLN A 297 25.43 3.78 8.83
C GLN A 297 26.19 5.13 8.94
N PRO A 298 27.09 5.50 8.02
CA PRO A 298 27.78 6.80 8.10
C PRO A 298 26.80 7.98 8.05
N GLU A 299 25.77 7.90 7.21
CA GLU A 299 24.71 8.88 7.09
C GLU A 299 23.78 8.87 8.34
N ALA A 300 23.50 7.69 8.89
CA ALA A 300 22.78 7.54 10.16
C ALA A 300 23.51 8.24 11.31
N ASP A 301 24.82 8.01 11.46
CA ASP A 301 25.64 8.62 12.50
C ASP A 301 25.77 10.13 12.32
N ALA A 302 25.94 10.58 11.07
CA ALA A 302 26.14 11.99 10.74
C ALA A 302 24.88 12.85 10.95
N PHE A 303 23.69 12.33 10.63
CA PHE A 303 22.47 13.15 10.54
C PHE A 303 21.35 12.73 11.50
N PHE A 304 21.36 11.48 11.99
CA PHE A 304 20.22 10.90 12.70
C PHE A 304 20.62 10.24 14.03
N GLU A 305 21.78 10.61 14.58
CA GLU A 305 22.35 10.09 15.84
C GLU A 305 22.40 8.55 15.85
N GLY A 306 22.78 7.97 14.72
CA GLY A 306 22.90 6.52 14.50
C GLY A 306 21.57 5.78 14.41
N ARG A 307 20.46 6.47 14.13
CA ARG A 307 19.18 5.84 13.75
C ARG A 307 19.26 5.37 12.30
N ASN A 308 19.49 4.07 12.13
CA ASN A 308 19.82 3.43 10.86
C ASN A 308 18.61 2.85 10.12
N LEU A 309 17.40 3.01 10.65
CA LEU A 309 16.16 2.75 9.94
C LEU A 309 15.28 3.99 9.89
N MET A 310 14.44 4.03 8.86
CA MET A 310 13.32 4.95 8.81
C MET A 310 12.03 4.20 8.47
N SER A 311 10.90 4.71 8.94
CA SER A 311 9.59 4.18 8.59
C SER A 311 8.55 5.28 8.49
N GLY A 312 7.46 5.00 7.77
CA GLY A 312 6.40 5.95 7.49
C GLY A 312 5.11 5.24 7.16
N LEU A 313 3.99 5.92 7.30
CA LEU A 313 2.68 5.43 6.87
C LEU A 313 1.80 6.61 6.50
N GLN A 314 1.04 6.42 5.44
CA GLN A 314 -0.16 7.20 5.20
C GLN A 314 -1.28 6.28 4.73
N ILE A 315 -2.45 6.41 5.35
CA ILE A 315 -3.60 5.60 5.04
C ILE A 315 -4.93 6.35 5.19
N SER A 316 -5.83 6.09 4.26
CA SER A 316 -7.17 6.70 4.18
C SER A 316 -8.12 6.24 5.30
N THR A 317 -7.98 5.00 5.78
CA THR A 317 -8.93 4.32 6.67
C THR A 317 -8.74 4.62 8.17
N GLY A 318 -7.82 5.53 8.50
CA GLY A 318 -7.72 6.20 9.80
C GLY A 318 -7.21 7.62 9.61
N LEU A 319 -7.78 8.32 8.63
CA LEU A 319 -7.34 9.63 8.15
C LEU A 319 -7.10 10.64 9.28
N GLN A 320 -7.90 10.60 10.35
CA GLN A 320 -7.77 11.53 11.48
C GLN A 320 -6.46 11.38 12.26
N TYR A 321 -5.85 10.19 12.21
CA TYR A 321 -4.64 9.84 12.94
C TYR A 321 -3.46 9.58 12.01
N SER A 322 -3.71 9.45 10.72
CA SER A 322 -2.66 9.29 9.72
C SER A 322 -2.10 10.64 9.25
N SER A 323 -0.90 10.60 8.66
CA SER A 323 -0.29 11.76 8.03
C SER A 323 -1.07 12.17 6.78
N GLN A 324 -1.31 13.46 6.57
CA GLN A 324 -1.96 14.01 5.37
C GLN A 324 -0.97 14.24 4.22
N GLY A 325 -0.17 13.22 3.94
CA GLY A 325 1.02 13.26 3.10
C GLY A 325 1.99 12.15 3.52
N PRO A 326 3.16 12.03 2.86
CA PRO A 326 4.15 11.05 3.28
C PRO A 326 4.61 11.36 4.70
N ALA A 327 5.03 10.32 5.42
CA ALA A 327 5.54 10.42 6.78
C ALA A 327 6.90 9.73 6.87
N LEU A 328 7.74 10.15 7.81
CA LEU A 328 9.07 9.60 7.97
C LEU A 328 9.58 9.82 9.39
N TYR A 329 9.95 8.72 10.02
CA TYR A 329 10.47 8.66 11.39
C TYR A 329 11.74 7.83 11.35
N ALA A 330 12.86 8.42 11.75
CA ALA A 330 14.10 7.67 11.95
C ALA A 330 14.07 6.98 13.31
N TYR A 331 14.56 5.76 13.40
CA TYR A 331 14.68 5.01 14.64
C TYR A 331 15.89 4.07 14.57
N ARG A 332 16.32 3.59 15.74
CA ARG A 332 17.34 2.55 15.84
C ARG A 332 16.65 1.26 16.22
N ILE A 333 17.01 0.19 15.53
CA ILE A 333 16.62 -1.16 15.95
C ILE A 333 17.52 -1.58 17.11
N PRO A 334 16.98 -2.23 18.16
CA PRO A 334 17.80 -2.97 19.11
C PRO A 334 18.73 -3.98 18.41
N GLU A 335 20.00 -4.00 18.78
CA GLU A 335 20.99 -4.94 18.20
C GLU A 335 20.76 -6.39 18.67
N GLU A 336 20.09 -6.56 19.81
CA GLU A 336 19.83 -7.87 20.42
C GLU A 336 18.67 -8.61 19.71
N PRO A 337 18.90 -9.86 19.24
CA PRO A 337 17.91 -10.68 18.54
C PRO A 337 16.61 -10.99 19.30
N ASP A 338 16.61 -10.80 20.61
CA ASP A 338 15.52 -11.06 21.56
C ASP A 338 15.13 -9.81 22.37
N ALA A 339 15.48 -8.62 21.86
CA ALA A 339 15.17 -7.36 22.52
C ALA A 339 13.68 -7.26 22.89
N ALA A 340 13.44 -6.94 24.15
CA ALA A 340 12.13 -6.93 24.76
C ALA A 340 11.17 -5.91 24.11
N PRO A 341 9.84 -6.13 24.23
CA PRO A 341 8.84 -5.15 23.83
C PRO A 341 9.02 -3.80 24.54
N GLY A 342 8.61 -2.72 23.88
CA GLY A 342 8.62 -1.38 24.50
C GLY A 342 8.66 -0.23 23.48
N ASP A 343 8.99 0.95 23.98
CA ASP A 343 9.08 2.16 23.17
C ASP A 343 10.50 2.34 22.64
N LEU A 344 10.63 2.60 21.34
CA LEU A 344 11.90 2.95 20.71
C LEU A 344 12.04 4.47 20.64
N ASN A 345 13.25 4.96 20.89
CA ASN A 345 13.60 6.35 20.64
C ASN A 345 13.58 6.62 19.12
N ALA A 346 12.59 7.40 18.67
CA ALA A 346 12.41 7.78 17.29
C ALA A 346 12.53 9.30 17.10
N LEU A 347 12.99 9.71 15.93
CA LEU A 347 13.11 11.10 15.49
C LEU A 347 12.09 11.34 14.36
N PRO A 348 11.01 12.11 14.59
CA PRO A 348 10.09 12.53 13.55
C PRO A 348 10.82 13.45 12.57
N LEU A 349 10.88 13.06 11.29
CA LEU A 349 11.53 13.85 10.23
C LEU A 349 10.52 14.58 9.36
N LEU A 350 9.40 13.90 9.06
CA LEU A 350 8.38 14.41 8.17
C LEU A 350 7.02 13.82 8.55
N TRP A 351 6.00 14.66 8.66
CA TRP A 351 4.59 14.25 8.64
C TRP A 351 3.73 15.49 8.43
N TYR A 352 2.47 15.29 8.03
CA TYR A 352 1.52 16.35 7.75
C TYR A 352 0.28 16.18 8.60
N SER A 353 -0.13 17.23 9.32
CA SER A 353 -1.34 17.19 10.15
C SER A 353 -2.60 17.45 9.32
N LEU A 354 -3.77 17.19 9.89
CA LEU A 354 -5.06 17.55 9.27
C LEU A 354 -5.17 19.05 8.99
N GLU A 355 -4.63 19.89 9.87
CA GLU A 355 -4.64 21.34 9.77
C GLU A 355 -3.61 21.87 8.76
N ARG A 356 -2.59 21.05 8.45
CA ARG A 356 -1.48 21.41 7.55
C ARG A 356 -1.15 20.24 6.61
N PRO A 357 -2.07 19.86 5.72
CA PRO A 357 -1.85 18.76 4.79
C PRO A 357 -0.81 19.13 3.73
N LEU A 358 -0.23 18.11 3.09
CA LEU A 358 0.58 18.31 1.90
C LEU A 358 -0.24 19.08 0.84
N PRO A 359 0.33 20.06 0.10
CA PRO A 359 -0.41 20.75 -0.94
C PRO A 359 -1.02 19.80 -1.99
N ARG A 360 -2.33 19.96 -2.22
CA ARG A 360 -3.14 19.08 -3.08
C ARG A 360 -3.17 17.62 -2.59
N HIS A 361 -3.10 17.39 -1.29
CA HIS A 361 -3.37 16.08 -0.72
C HIS A 361 -4.82 15.69 -0.99
N HIS A 362 -5.03 14.45 -1.42
CA HIS A 362 -6.36 13.84 -1.43
C HIS A 362 -6.40 12.69 -0.42
N PRO A 363 -7.52 12.46 0.30
CA PRO A 363 -7.65 11.33 1.22
C PRO A 363 -7.40 9.96 0.58
N SER A 364 -7.48 9.84 -0.75
CA SER A 364 -7.18 8.62 -1.50
C SER A 364 -5.72 8.48 -1.94
N ASP A 365 -4.89 9.49 -1.64
CA ASP A 365 -3.44 9.38 -1.77
C ASP A 365 -2.97 8.18 -0.95
N ARG A 366 -1.89 7.55 -1.41
CA ARG A 366 -1.26 6.42 -0.71
C ARG A 366 0.25 6.48 -0.90
N TRP A 367 1.00 6.37 0.18
CA TRP A 367 2.46 6.22 0.17
C TRP A 367 2.82 4.83 0.72
N THR A 368 3.47 3.99 -0.09
CA THR A 368 3.57 2.53 0.18
C THR A 368 4.99 2.00 0.15
N GLY A 369 5.98 2.84 -0.14
CA GLY A 369 7.36 2.40 -0.22
C GLY A 369 8.29 3.58 -0.11
N ALA A 370 9.49 3.31 0.39
CA ALA A 370 10.54 4.29 0.45
C ALA A 370 11.89 3.60 0.38
N ALA A 371 12.92 4.33 -0.05
CA ALA A 371 14.28 3.82 -0.11
C ALA A 371 15.28 4.97 0.02
N TRP A 372 16.37 4.71 0.73
CA TRP A 372 17.56 5.56 0.68
C TRP A 372 18.38 5.17 -0.54
N LEU A 373 18.51 6.09 -1.49
CA LEU A 373 19.22 5.84 -2.73
C LEU A 373 20.54 6.58 -2.75
N LYS A 374 21.55 5.92 -3.31
CA LYS A 374 22.88 6.49 -3.57
C LYS A 374 23.32 6.18 -4.99
N ALA A 375 23.81 7.19 -5.70
CA ALA A 375 24.30 7.07 -7.06
C ALA A 375 25.55 7.95 -7.24
N GLY A 376 26.73 7.35 -7.07
CA GLY A 376 27.98 8.10 -6.95
C GLY A 376 27.94 9.02 -5.72
N GLU A 377 28.14 10.32 -5.92
CA GLU A 377 28.04 11.34 -4.86
C GLU A 377 26.60 11.82 -4.60
N LYS A 378 25.63 11.37 -5.39
CA LYS A 378 24.22 11.72 -5.20
C LYS A 378 23.58 10.83 -4.15
N GLN A 379 22.72 11.41 -3.33
CA GLN A 379 21.94 10.66 -2.36
C GLN A 379 20.57 11.31 -2.12
N THR A 380 19.57 10.49 -1.84
CA THR A 380 18.19 10.95 -1.70
C THR A 380 17.33 9.87 -1.04
N ILE A 381 16.38 10.30 -0.21
CA ILE A 381 15.26 9.45 0.20
C ILE A 381 14.16 9.64 -0.84
N ILE A 382 13.75 8.55 -1.48
CA ILE A 382 12.53 8.54 -2.30
C ILE A 382 11.41 7.90 -1.49
N ILE A 383 10.25 8.52 -1.51
CA ILE A 383 8.99 7.95 -1.04
C ILE A 383 8.08 7.81 -2.26
N ILE A 384 7.62 6.60 -2.53
CA ILE A 384 6.77 6.27 -3.67
C ILE A 384 5.32 6.05 -3.22
N GLY A 385 4.41 6.38 -4.12
CA GLY A 385 2.99 6.32 -3.83
C GLY A 385 2.13 6.71 -5.02
N ARG A 386 0.82 6.63 -4.80
CA ARG A 386 -0.20 7.16 -5.69
C ARG A 386 -0.73 8.48 -5.11
N LYS A 387 -0.76 9.50 -5.94
CA LYS A 387 -1.44 10.77 -5.67
C LYS A 387 -2.67 10.89 -6.57
#